data_AF-A0A271KHR3-F1
#
_entry.id   AF-A0A271KHR3-F1
#
_cell.length_a   1.000
_cell.length_b   1.000
_cell.length_c   1.000
_cell.angle_alpha   90.00
_cell.angle_beta   90.00
_cell.angle_gamma   90.00
#
_symmetry.space_group_name_H-M   'P 1'
#
loop_
_entity.id
_entity.type
_entity.pdbx_description
1 polymer ?
#
loop_
_entity_poly.entity_id
_entity_poly.type
_entity_poly.pdbx_seq_one_letter_code
_entity_poly.pdbx_strand_id
1 'polypeptide(L)' 'MVKTHPLGFRVEPELKEALERAAKDDMRSVSSMVEKILTMYLRDKGYLPKSAAE' A
#
# COMPACT_ATOMS: atom_id res chain seq x y z
N MET A 1 6.04 12.37 14.79
CA MET A 1 6.41 12.05 13.39
C MET A 1 7.04 10.66 13.42
N VAL A 2 6.27 9.62 13.05
CA VAL A 2 6.80 8.25 13.03
C VAL A 2 7.88 8.18 11.95
N LYS A 3 9.05 7.62 12.25
CA LYS A 3 10.14 7.41 11.29
C LYS A 3 9.69 6.41 10.23
N THR A 4 9.13 6.89 9.13
CA THR A 4 8.78 6.05 7.99
C THR A 4 10.04 5.72 7.21
N HIS A 5 10.27 4.45 6.93
CA HIS A 5 11.37 4.03 6.06
C HIS A 5 10.87 4.11 4.61
N PRO A 6 11.47 4.95 3.75
CA PRO A 6 10.99 5.10 2.38
C PRO A 6 11.23 3.82 1.57
N LEU A 7 10.19 3.32 0.91
CA LEU A 7 10.28 2.23 -0.05
C LEU A 7 10.28 2.81 -1.47
N GLY A 8 11.36 2.58 -2.21
CA GLY A 8 11.48 2.97 -3.62
C GLY A 8 11.21 1.77 -4.53
N PHE A 9 10.19 1.88 -5.40
CA PHE A 9 9.87 0.85 -6.39
C PHE A 9 10.14 1.35 -7.80
N ARG A 10 10.68 0.47 -8.65
CA ARG A 10 10.58 0.62 -10.10
C ARG A 10 9.44 -0.26 -10.57
N VAL A 11 8.45 0.36 -11.19
CA VAL A 11 7.26 -0.30 -11.72
C VAL A 11 7.09 0.10 -13.18
N GLU A 12 6.41 -0.74 -13.94
CA GLU A 12 6.04 -0.40 -15.31
C GLU A 12 5.05 0.79 -15.33
N PRO A 13 5.07 1.60 -16.40
CA PRO A 13 4.19 2.76 -16.52
C PRO A 13 2.71 2.40 -16.37
N GLU A 14 2.27 1.31 -17.01
CA GLU A 14 0.88 0.85 -16.98
C GLU A 14 0.42 0.52 -15.56
N LEU A 15 1.30 -0.09 -14.76
CA LEU A 15 1.02 -0.41 -13.37
C LEU A 15 0.88 0.87 -12.52
N LYS A 16 1.74 1.86 -12.76
CA LYS A 16 1.66 3.15 -12.07
C LYS A 16 0.35 3.87 -12.38
N GLU A 17 -0.04 3.94 -13.64
CA GLU A 17 -1.29 4.60 -14.05
C GLU A 17 -2.52 3.92 -13.46
N ALA A 18 -2.56 2.58 -13.47
CA ALA A 18 -3.65 1.83 -12.86
C ALA A 18 -3.73 2.09 -11.34
N LEU A 19 -2.58 2.13 -10.66
CA LEU A 19 -2.49 2.42 -9.24
C LEU A 19 -2.94 3.85 -8.90
N GLU A 20 -2.58 4.84 -9.73
CA GLU A 20 -3.00 6.24 -9.58
C GLU A 20 -4.52 6.39 -9.73
N ARG A 21 -5.12 5.70 -10.71
CA ARG A 21 -6.59 5.67 -10.88
C ARG A 21 -7.29 5.03 -9.69
N ALA A 22 -6.84 3.85 -9.26
CA ALA A 22 -7.42 3.15 -8.11
C ALA A 22 -7.30 3.99 -6.81
N ALA A 23 -6.16 4.67 -6.60
CA ALA A 23 -5.97 5.55 -5.46
C ALA A 23 -6.94 6.73 -5.49
N LYS A 24 -7.14 7.35 -6.67
CA LYS A 24 -8.08 8.45 -6.87
C LYS A 24 -9.53 8.03 -6.59
N ASP A 25 -9.94 6.87 -7.09
CA ASP A 25 -11.29 6.33 -6.89
C ASP A 25 -11.58 6.05 -5.41
N ASP A 26 -10.56 5.63 -4.66
CA ASP A 26 -10.63 5.39 -3.22
C ASP A 26 -10.36 6.66 -2.38
N MET A 27 -10.32 7.85 -3.01
CA MET A 27 -10.03 9.15 -2.37
C MET A 27 -8.76 9.15 -1.50
N ARG A 28 -7.74 8.41 -1.92
CA ARG A 28 -6.50 8.20 -1.16
C ARG A 28 -5.26 8.54 -1.99
N SER A 29 -4.15 8.78 -1.30
CA SER A 29 -2.85 8.92 -1.97
C SER A 29 -2.38 7.55 -2.48
N VAL A 30 -1.57 7.55 -3.54
CA VAL A 30 -0.91 6.34 -4.05
C VAL A 30 -0.13 5.63 -2.95
N SER A 31 0.61 6.38 -2.13
CA SER A 31 1.38 5.83 -1.01
C SER A 31 0.49 5.10 0.01
N SER A 32 -0.66 5.70 0.37
CA SER A 32 -1.62 5.08 1.29
C SER A 32 -2.29 3.85 0.70
N MET A 33 -2.56 3.85 -0.61
CA MET A 33 -3.08 2.68 -1.31
C MET A 33 -2.06 1.53 -1.30
N VAL A 34 -0.80 1.82 -1.63
CA VAL A 34 0.30 0.84 -1.58
C VAL A 34 0.46 0.26 -0.18
N GLU A 35 0.46 1.11 0.84
CA GLU A 35 0.55 0.66 2.24
C GLU A 35 -0.60 -0.28 2.62
N LYS A 36 -1.84 0.04 2.22
CA LYS A 36 -3.00 -0.82 2.43
C LYS A 36 -2.84 -2.17 1.75
N ILE A 37 -2.49 -2.18 0.46
CA ILE A 37 -2.32 -3.40 -0.33
C ILE A 37 -1.22 -4.29 0.28
N LEU A 38 -0.05 -3.71 0.59
CA LEU A 38 1.06 -4.43 1.21
C LEU A 38 0.67 -4.98 2.59
N THR A 39 0.00 -4.18 3.42
CA THR A 39 -0.44 -4.62 4.74
C THR A 39 -1.43 -5.77 4.64
N MET A 40 -2.41 -5.68 3.74
CA MET A 40 -3.37 -6.75 3.49
C MET A 40 -2.67 -8.03 3.02
N TYR A 41 -1.80 -7.93 2.02
CA TYR A 41 -1.04 -9.06 1.48
C TYR A 41 -0.16 -9.73 2.55
N LEU A 42 0.60 -8.94 3.31
CA LEU A 42 1.49 -9.47 4.34
C LEU A 42 0.73 -10.07 5.52
N ARG A 43 -0.44 -9.53 5.89
CA ARG A 43 -1.31 -10.13 6.92
C ARG A 43 -1.94 -11.42 6.46
N ASP A 44 -2.43 -11.48 5.22
CA ASP A 44 -2.99 -12.68 4.61
C ASP A 44 -1.97 -13.83 4.60
N LYS A 45 -0.72 -13.51 4.27
CA LYS A 45 0.39 -14.46 4.26
C LYS A 45 1.01 -14.74 5.64
N GLY A 46 0.54 -14.08 6.70
CA GLY A 46 1.06 -14.25 8.06
C GLY A 46 2.44 -13.61 8.33
N TYR A 47 2.95 -12.77 7.42
CA TYR A 47 4.19 -12.01 7.61
C TYR A 47 4.01 -10.78 8.51
N LEU A 48 2.80 -10.24 8.58
CA LEU A 48 2.42 -9.21 9.55
C LEU A 48 1.39 -9.77 10.52
N PRO A 49 1.47 -9.44 11.82
CA PRO A 49 0.43 -9.79 12.77
C PRO A 49 -0.91 -9.17 12.32
N LYS A 50 -2.00 -9.93 12.45
CA LYS A 50 -3.35 -9.38 12.32
C LYS A 50 -3.49 -8.29 13.39
N SER A 51 -3.90 -7.09 12.99
CA SER A 51 -3.97 -5.94 13.90
C SER A 51 -4.77 -6.31 15.13
N ALA A 52 -4.20 -6.17 16.32
CA ALA A 52 -4.94 -6.26 17.58
C ALA A 52 -5.77 -4.98 17.76
N ALA A 53 -6.84 -4.87 16.99
CA ALA A 53 -7.89 -3.86 17.12
C ALA A 53 -9.17 -4.43 16.49
N GLU A 54 -9.63 -5.55 17.04
CA GLU A 54 -11.02 -6.02 16.99
C GLU A 54 -11.51 -6.12 18.43
#